data_AF-A0A564QAU9-F1
#
_entry.id   AF-A0A564QAU9-F1
#
_cell.length_a   1.000
_cell.length_b   1.000
_cell.length_c   1.000
_cell.angle_alpha   90.00
_cell.angle_beta   90.00
_cell.angle_gamma   90.00
#
_symmetry.space_group_name_H-M   'P 1'
#
loop_
_entity.id
_entity.type
_entity.pdbx_description
1 polymer ?
#
loop_
_entity_poly.entity_id
_entity_poly.type
_entity_poly.pdbx_seq_one_letter_code
_entity_poly.pdbx_strand_id
1 'polypeptide(L)'
;MKISGLFLVFISIILSLQIASATGFITITPEEAEDLIASEDPVIFDIRTLEEYNAGHIEDAVPVEDLEDVFPYQGRTVLIYDSDGSETEEFCGTLVQVSMQGLKFSSIYCVDGGWKAWSGADIDTPTPEKEIPEPPLPSFTTASPTSTLSETATQSISPTATSLPTDQPEPVSSTPVATEDASGFGLIGALIGGIIVCILTITRRRFR
;
A
#
# COMPACT_ATOMS: atom_id res chain seq x y z
N MET A 1 30.15 47.55 3.09
CA MET A 1 30.61 46.43 2.24
C MET A 1 29.67 46.32 1.05
N LYS A 2 30.17 46.41 -0.19
CA LYS A 2 29.34 46.31 -1.41
C LYS A 2 29.19 44.82 -1.72
N ILE A 3 28.00 44.26 -1.52
CA ILE A 3 27.70 42.89 -1.90
C ILE A 3 27.69 42.86 -3.43
N SER A 4 28.74 42.29 -4.03
CA SER A 4 28.90 42.19 -5.48
C SER A 4 27.71 41.44 -6.08
N GLY A 5 27.12 41.93 -7.17
CA GLY A 5 25.96 41.29 -7.82
C GLY A 5 26.19 39.82 -8.18
N LEU A 6 27.44 39.42 -8.38
CA LEU A 6 27.85 38.03 -8.58
C LEU A 6 27.56 37.13 -7.37
N PHE A 7 27.63 37.67 -6.15
CA PHE A 7 27.31 36.94 -4.91
C PHE A 7 25.80 36.70 -4.77
N LEU A 8 24.96 37.63 -5.25
CA LEU A 8 23.50 37.45 -5.28
C LEU A 8 23.08 36.41 -6.33
N VAL A 9 23.77 36.35 -7.47
CA VAL A 9 23.52 35.32 -8.49
C VAL A 9 23.94 33.94 -7.99
N PHE A 10 25.07 33.84 -7.27
CA PHE A 10 25.49 32.59 -6.64
C PHE A 10 24.52 32.12 -5.55
N ILE A 11 24.05 33.02 -4.69
CA ILE A 11 23.02 32.69 -3.68
C ILE A 11 21.71 32.28 -4.36
N SER A 12 21.31 32.95 -5.45
CA SER A 12 20.09 32.59 -6.20
C SER A 12 20.19 31.22 -6.87
N ILE A 13 21.37 30.85 -7.40
CA ILE A 13 21.62 29.53 -7.99
C ILE A 13 21.64 28.46 -6.90
N ILE A 14 22.31 28.72 -5.76
CA ILE A 14 22.36 27.79 -4.62
C ILE A 14 20.98 27.59 -3.99
N LEU A 15 20.15 28.65 -3.91
CA LEU A 15 18.77 28.57 -3.42
C LEU A 15 17.84 27.84 -4.41
N SER A 16 18.13 27.92 -5.71
CA SER A 16 17.37 27.20 -6.76
C SER A 16 17.78 25.73 -6.88
N LEU A 17 18.93 25.33 -6.32
CA LEU A 17 19.43 23.95 -6.35
C LEU A 17 18.96 23.09 -5.17
N GLN A 18 18.21 23.66 -4.21
CA GLN A 18 17.73 22.95 -3.00
C GLN A 18 16.27 22.51 -3.08
N ILE A 19 15.78 22.20 -4.28
CA ILE A 19 14.49 21.55 -4.47
C ILE A 19 14.76 20.19 -5.13
N ALA A 20 15.58 19.38 -4.46
CA ALA A 20 15.52 17.94 -4.62
C ALA A 20 14.48 17.47 -3.60
N SER A 21 13.33 17.00 -4.10
CA SER A 21 12.30 16.39 -3.26
C SER A 21 12.96 15.27 -2.47
N ALA A 22 13.11 15.46 -1.16
CA ALA A 22 13.37 14.35 -0.27
C ALA A 22 12.04 13.59 -0.19
N THR A 23 11.89 12.57 -1.04
CA THR A 23 10.96 11.48 -0.74
C THR A 23 11.33 11.00 0.67
N GLY A 24 10.39 11.09 1.61
CA GLY A 24 10.63 10.79 3.03
C GLY A 24 10.82 9.30 3.32
N PHE A 25 11.15 8.51 2.28
CA PHE A 25 11.33 7.07 2.30
C PHE A 25 12.56 6.69 1.46
N ILE A 26 13.12 5.52 1.73
CA ILE A 26 14.31 4.99 1.06
C ILE A 26 13.93 3.71 0.35
N THR A 27 14.11 3.67 -0.98
CA THR A 27 13.97 2.44 -1.74
C THR A 27 15.27 1.64 -1.65
N ILE A 28 15.18 0.35 -1.32
CA ILE A 28 16.30 -0.57 -1.14
C ILE A 28 16.06 -1.87 -1.90
N THR A 29 17.14 -2.56 -2.26
CA THR A 29 17.08 -3.88 -2.90
C THR A 29 16.76 -5.00 -1.89
N PRO A 30 16.34 -6.20 -2.32
CA PRO A 30 16.12 -7.33 -1.41
C PRO A 30 17.34 -7.71 -0.56
N GLU A 31 18.54 -7.64 -1.13
CA GLU A 31 19.80 -7.92 -0.41
C GLU A 31 20.06 -6.89 0.70
N GLU A 32 19.88 -5.61 0.40
CA GLU A 32 19.99 -4.53 1.42
C GLU A 32 18.89 -4.63 2.48
N ALA A 33 17.71 -5.13 2.10
CA ALA A 33 16.62 -5.37 3.04
C ALA A 33 16.93 -6.53 4.00
N GLU A 34 17.59 -7.59 3.56
CA GLU A 34 18.08 -8.66 4.42
C GLU A 34 19.11 -8.15 5.44
N ASP A 35 20.07 -7.35 4.99
CA ASP A 35 21.05 -6.69 5.85
C ASP A 35 20.36 -5.77 6.88
N LEU A 36 19.32 -5.04 6.47
CA LEU A 36 18.52 -4.19 7.35
C LEU A 36 17.77 -5.03 8.40
N ILE A 37 17.18 -6.15 7.99
CA ILE A 37 16.49 -7.08 8.90
C ILE A 37 17.45 -7.61 9.96
N ALA A 38 18.66 -8.00 9.56
CA ALA A 38 19.67 -8.51 10.46
C ALA A 38 20.26 -7.46 11.42
N SER A 39 20.27 -6.18 11.03
CA SER A 39 20.96 -5.11 11.77
C SER A 39 20.04 -4.25 12.63
N GLU A 40 18.85 -3.91 12.13
CA GLU A 40 17.94 -2.94 12.75
C GLU A 40 16.62 -3.54 13.24
N ASP A 41 16.30 -4.80 12.90
CA ASP A 41 15.04 -5.47 13.26
C ASP A 41 13.80 -4.61 12.95
N PRO A 42 13.60 -4.22 11.67
CA PRO A 42 12.50 -3.38 11.24
C PRO A 42 11.18 -4.13 11.31
N VAL A 43 10.07 -3.40 11.47
CA VAL A 43 8.75 -3.99 11.28
C VAL A 43 8.52 -4.18 9.79
N ILE A 44 8.28 -5.42 9.38
CA ILE A 44 8.06 -5.76 7.98
C ILE A 44 6.56 -5.74 7.70
N PHE A 45 6.14 -4.98 6.69
CA PHE A 45 4.76 -4.89 6.21
C PHE A 45 4.63 -5.53 4.83
N ASP A 46 3.73 -6.50 4.75
CA ASP A 46 3.30 -7.11 3.50
C ASP A 46 1.97 -6.46 3.09
N ILE A 47 2.00 -5.66 2.02
CA ILE A 47 0.80 -4.97 1.51
C ILE A 47 0.06 -5.78 0.44
N ARG A 48 0.47 -7.02 0.18
CA ARG A 48 -0.20 -7.92 -0.76
C ARG A 48 -1.51 -8.42 -0.19
N THR A 49 -2.25 -9.16 -1.02
CA THR A 49 -3.48 -9.81 -0.55
C THR A 49 -3.18 -10.86 0.52
N LEU A 50 -4.15 -11.09 1.41
CA LEU A 50 -4.03 -12.11 2.46
C LEU A 50 -3.82 -13.53 1.89
N GLU A 51 -4.34 -13.83 0.69
CA GLU A 51 -4.08 -15.11 0.02
C GLU A 51 -2.61 -15.28 -0.35
N GLU A 52 -1.98 -14.23 -0.90
CA GLU A 52 -0.56 -14.22 -1.25
C GLU A 52 0.33 -14.32 -0.01
N TYR A 53 0.00 -13.56 1.04
CA TYR A 53 0.67 -13.66 2.34
C TYR A 53 0.63 -15.10 2.87
N ASN A 54 -0.54 -15.74 2.85
CA ASN A 54 -0.71 -17.12 3.31
C ASN A 54 -0.02 -18.17 2.42
N ALA A 55 0.24 -17.86 1.15
CA ALA A 55 0.99 -18.72 0.24
C ALA A 55 2.50 -18.69 0.53
N GLY A 56 3.00 -17.58 1.06
CA GLY A 56 4.38 -17.40 1.50
C GLY A 56 4.70 -15.91 1.67
N HIS A 57 5.40 -15.56 2.74
CA HIS A 57 5.78 -14.19 3.10
C HIS A 57 7.18 -14.18 3.72
N ILE A 58 7.75 -12.98 3.87
CA ILE A 58 9.01 -12.77 4.60
C ILE A 58 8.78 -13.08 6.08
N GLU A 59 9.76 -13.70 6.76
CA GLU A 59 9.66 -14.02 8.18
C GLU A 59 9.33 -12.77 9.02
N ASP A 60 8.47 -12.92 10.03
CA ASP A 60 7.98 -11.83 10.89
C ASP A 60 7.23 -10.68 10.17
N ALA A 61 6.88 -10.84 8.89
CA ALA A 61 6.05 -9.89 8.17
C ALA A 61 4.61 -9.84 8.72
N VAL A 62 4.07 -8.63 8.83
CA VAL A 62 2.69 -8.36 9.23
C VAL A 62 1.89 -8.02 7.97
N PRO A 63 0.77 -8.71 7.70
CA PRO A 63 -0.10 -8.36 6.59
C PRO A 63 -0.81 -7.03 6.89
N VAL A 64 -0.87 -6.15 5.89
CA VAL A 64 -1.51 -4.84 5.98
C VAL A 64 -2.61 -4.78 4.93
N GLU A 65 -3.86 -4.82 5.38
CA GLU A 65 -5.03 -4.68 4.48
C GLU A 65 -5.47 -3.22 4.41
N ASP A 66 -5.39 -2.51 5.55
CA ASP A 66 -5.77 -1.11 5.67
C ASP A 66 -4.65 -0.27 6.29
N LEU A 67 -4.64 1.04 5.99
CA LEU A 67 -3.68 1.98 6.59
C LEU A 67 -3.75 2.03 8.12
N GLU A 68 -4.85 1.60 8.74
CA GLU A 68 -5.04 1.61 10.18
C GLU A 68 -4.21 0.52 10.88
N ASP A 69 -3.89 -0.56 10.18
CA ASP A 69 -3.10 -1.70 10.69
C ASP A 69 -1.67 -1.30 11.03
N VAL A 70 -1.16 -0.22 10.43
CA VAL A 70 0.19 0.30 10.69
C VAL A 70 0.27 1.19 11.93
N PHE A 71 -0.86 1.66 12.46
CA PHE A 71 -0.88 2.61 13.59
C PHE A 71 -0.27 2.07 14.89
N PRO A 72 -0.40 0.78 15.26
CA PRO A 72 0.26 0.24 16.45
C PRO A 72 1.81 0.26 16.37
N TYR A 73 2.37 0.43 15.17
CA TYR A 73 3.80 0.31 14.89
C TYR A 73 4.52 1.67 14.78
N GLN A 74 3.83 2.76 15.16
CA GLN A 74 4.42 4.10 15.22
C GLN A 74 5.74 4.14 16.02
N GLY A 75 6.65 4.98 15.58
CA GLY A 75 7.96 5.20 16.21
C GLY A 75 9.00 4.14 15.88
N ARG A 76 8.64 3.10 15.11
CA ARG A 76 9.58 2.07 14.65
C ARG A 76 10.11 2.36 13.25
N THR A 77 11.20 1.70 12.91
CA THR A 77 11.65 1.54 11.52
C THR A 77 10.74 0.54 10.84
N VAL A 78 10.31 0.85 9.62
CA VAL A 78 9.39 0.00 8.85
C VAL A 78 10.01 -0.35 7.51
N LEU A 79 9.79 -1.59 7.08
CA LEU A 79 10.18 -2.13 5.79
C LEU A 79 8.91 -2.61 5.07
N ILE A 80 8.69 -2.16 3.85
CA ILE A 80 7.43 -2.37 3.13
C ILE A 80 7.72 -3.06 1.80
N TYR A 81 6.93 -4.08 1.47
CA TYR A 81 7.02 -4.75 0.17
C TYR A 81 5.64 -5.17 -0.35
N ASP A 82 5.56 -5.25 -1.67
CA ASP A 82 4.41 -5.71 -2.45
C ASP A 82 4.80 -6.93 -3.31
N SER A 83 3.94 -7.40 -4.22
CA SER A 83 4.20 -8.50 -5.15
C SER A 83 5.34 -8.21 -6.14
N ASP A 84 5.35 -7.05 -6.79
CA ASP A 84 6.35 -6.69 -7.80
C ASP A 84 7.03 -5.33 -7.57
N GLY A 85 6.66 -4.62 -6.50
CA GLY A 85 7.21 -3.31 -6.15
C GLY A 85 6.45 -2.13 -6.78
N SER A 86 5.38 -2.37 -7.55
CA SER A 86 4.63 -1.31 -8.22
C SER A 86 3.85 -0.44 -7.25
N GLU A 87 3.27 -1.03 -6.20
CA GLU A 87 2.46 -0.31 -5.21
C GLU A 87 3.28 0.15 -4.00
N THR A 88 4.49 -0.40 -3.80
CA THR A 88 5.34 -0.08 -2.65
C THR A 88 5.67 1.41 -2.56
N GLU A 89 6.03 2.06 -3.68
CA GLU A 89 6.40 3.48 -3.67
C GLU A 89 5.21 4.39 -3.31
N GLU A 90 4.02 4.09 -3.83
CA GLU A 90 2.80 4.85 -3.55
C GLU A 90 2.40 4.68 -2.08
N PHE A 91 2.45 3.45 -1.58
CA PHE A 91 2.15 3.16 -0.19
C PHE A 91 3.15 3.83 0.75
N CYS A 92 4.45 3.75 0.45
CA CYS A 92 5.50 4.46 1.19
C CYS A 92 5.28 5.98 1.18
N GLY A 93 4.93 6.57 0.03
CA GLY A 93 4.61 7.99 -0.09
C GLY A 93 3.41 8.39 0.78
N THR A 94 2.36 7.55 0.78
CA THR A 94 1.18 7.72 1.62
C THR A 94 1.56 7.64 3.10
N LEU A 95 2.39 6.67 3.49
CA LEU A 95 2.84 6.52 4.87
C LEU A 95 3.68 7.70 5.35
N VAL A 96 4.53 8.27 4.47
CA VAL A 96 5.24 9.53 4.75
C VAL A 96 4.27 10.68 4.97
N GLN A 97 3.26 10.83 4.12
CA GLN A 97 2.26 11.90 4.25
C GLN A 97 1.47 11.78 5.56
N VAL A 98 1.06 10.56 5.91
CA VAL A 98 0.37 10.23 7.15
C VAL A 98 1.30 10.46 8.37
N SER A 99 2.59 10.18 8.22
CA SER A 99 3.62 10.47 9.23
C SER A 99 3.79 11.96 9.51
N MET A 100 3.70 12.80 8.48
CA MET A 100 3.71 14.25 8.64
C MET A 100 2.47 14.79 9.39
N GLN A 101 1.36 14.06 9.37
CA GLN A 101 0.10 14.46 10.03
C GLN A 101 0.00 14.04 11.49
N GLY A 102 0.87 13.14 11.97
CA GLY A 102 0.92 12.77 13.39
C GLY A 102 1.48 11.38 13.68
N LEU A 103 1.52 10.49 12.68
CA LEU A 103 1.90 9.07 12.83
C LEU A 103 3.39 8.87 12.53
N LYS A 104 4.26 9.32 13.43
CA LYS A 104 5.71 9.35 13.16
C LYS A 104 6.32 7.96 13.07
N PHE A 105 6.96 7.64 11.95
CA PHE A 105 7.88 6.51 11.79
C PHE A 105 9.34 6.99 11.87
N SER A 106 10.26 6.13 12.31
CA SER A 106 11.67 6.49 12.43
C SER A 106 12.34 6.58 11.05
N SER A 107 12.21 5.49 10.29
CA SER A 107 12.66 5.36 8.91
C SER A 107 11.65 4.49 8.16
N ILE A 108 11.39 4.83 6.89
CA ILE A 108 10.49 4.08 6.01
C ILE A 108 11.33 3.55 4.85
N TYR A 109 11.41 2.23 4.74
CA TYR A 109 12.13 1.52 3.69
C TYR A 109 11.15 0.79 2.78
N CYS A 110 11.41 0.83 1.48
CA CYS A 110 10.56 0.27 0.43
C CYS A 110 11.39 -0.74 -0.36
N VAL A 111 10.97 -1.99 -0.41
CA VAL A 111 11.69 -3.03 -1.14
C VAL A 111 11.39 -2.90 -2.63
N ASP A 112 12.44 -2.69 -3.42
CA ASP A 112 12.37 -2.68 -4.89
C ASP A 112 12.12 -4.09 -5.43
N GLY A 113 11.25 -4.20 -6.43
CA GLY A 113 10.89 -5.48 -7.05
C GLY A 113 10.04 -6.43 -6.18
N GLY A 114 9.74 -6.05 -4.94
CA GLY A 114 8.81 -6.75 -4.04
C GLY A 114 9.15 -8.22 -3.77
N TRP A 115 8.12 -9.00 -3.47
CA TRP A 115 8.17 -10.44 -3.19
C TRP A 115 8.76 -11.24 -4.35
N LYS A 116 8.53 -10.82 -5.60
CA LYS A 116 9.10 -11.50 -6.77
C LYS A 116 10.62 -11.37 -6.82
N ALA A 117 11.15 -10.20 -6.48
CA ALA A 117 12.59 -10.01 -6.36
C ALA A 117 13.15 -10.72 -5.12
N TRP A 118 12.40 -10.74 -4.03
CA TRP A 118 12.76 -11.44 -2.79
C TRP A 118 12.83 -12.97 -2.95
N SER A 119 11.77 -13.59 -3.46
CA SER A 119 11.67 -15.05 -3.65
C SER A 119 12.51 -15.58 -4.82
N GLY A 120 12.93 -14.70 -5.73
CA GLY A 120 13.86 -15.03 -6.81
C GLY A 120 15.33 -14.83 -6.44
N ALA A 121 15.61 -14.07 -5.37
CA ALA A 121 16.89 -14.14 -4.69
C ALA A 121 16.91 -15.46 -3.91
N ASP A 122 18.00 -16.20 -3.95
CA ASP A 122 18.20 -17.43 -3.17
C ASP A 122 18.32 -17.07 -1.66
N ILE A 123 17.25 -16.52 -1.08
CA ILE A 123 17.15 -16.15 0.33
C ILE A 123 16.38 -17.30 1.01
N ASP A 124 17.06 -17.97 1.95
CA ASP A 124 16.56 -19.09 2.73
C ASP A 124 15.35 -18.66 3.58
N THR A 125 14.16 -18.59 2.97
CA THR A 125 12.92 -18.30 3.70
C THR A 125 12.43 -19.60 4.38
N PRO A 126 12.31 -19.64 5.72
CA PRO A 126 11.68 -20.76 6.40
C PRO A 126 10.20 -20.79 6.02
N THR A 127 9.85 -21.69 5.12
CA THR A 127 8.45 -21.94 4.77
C THR A 127 7.74 -22.50 6.00
N PRO A 128 6.67 -21.86 6.53
CA PRO A 128 5.82 -22.53 7.49
C PRO A 128 5.14 -23.70 6.76
N GLU A 129 5.66 -24.91 7.00
CA GLU A 129 5.12 -26.14 6.44
C GLU A 129 3.69 -26.33 6.96
N LYS A 130 2.74 -25.90 6.14
CA LYS A 130 1.31 -26.10 6.38
C LYS A 130 1.04 -27.59 6.38
N GLU A 131 1.03 -28.18 7.57
CA GLU A 131 0.53 -29.53 7.83
C GLU A 131 -0.97 -29.54 7.51
N ILE A 132 -1.32 -29.71 6.23
CA ILE A 132 -2.67 -30.04 5.80
C ILE A 132 -2.87 -31.49 6.22
N PRO A 133 -3.75 -31.83 7.17
CA PRO A 133 -3.98 -33.22 7.50
C PRO A 133 -4.49 -33.93 6.25
N GLU A 134 -3.70 -34.87 5.73
CA GLU A 134 -4.11 -35.75 4.63
C GLU A 134 -5.43 -36.44 5.04
N PRO A 135 -6.54 -36.27 4.29
CA PRO A 135 -7.71 -37.10 4.51
C PRO A 135 -7.33 -38.55 4.21
N PRO A 136 -7.71 -39.53 5.05
CA PRO A 136 -7.29 -40.91 4.87
C PRO A 136 -7.78 -41.44 3.51
N LEU A 137 -6.83 -41.73 2.62
CA LEU A 137 -7.06 -42.35 1.32
C LEU A 137 -7.79 -43.69 1.49
N PRO A 138 -8.96 -43.92 0.87
CA PRO A 138 -9.55 -45.24 0.83
C PRO A 138 -8.70 -46.15 -0.08
N SER A 139 -8.14 -47.19 0.53
CA SER A 139 -7.45 -48.26 -0.18
C SER A 139 -8.46 -49.06 -1.00
N PHE A 140 -8.48 -48.90 -2.32
CA PHE A 140 -9.10 -49.89 -3.20
C PHE A 140 -8.11 -50.34 -4.27
N THR A 141 -7.56 -51.52 -3.97
CA THR A 141 -6.74 -52.37 -4.81
C THR A 141 -7.40 -52.65 -6.17
N THR A 142 -6.56 -52.57 -7.19
CA THR A 142 -6.67 -53.08 -8.56
C THR A 142 -7.46 -54.37 -8.72
N ALA A 143 -8.43 -54.36 -9.65
CA ALA A 143 -8.64 -55.45 -10.60
C ALA A 143 -9.41 -54.96 -11.83
N SER A 144 -8.73 -54.90 -12.97
CA SER A 144 -9.35 -54.99 -14.30
C SER A 144 -9.59 -56.49 -14.59
N PRO A 145 -10.64 -56.90 -15.33
CA PRO A 145 -10.52 -56.93 -16.80
C PRO A 145 -11.81 -56.69 -17.62
N THR A 146 -11.60 -56.11 -18.81
CA THR A 146 -12.12 -56.42 -20.17
C THR A 146 -13.51 -57.05 -20.42
N SER A 147 -14.20 -56.52 -21.45
CA SER A 147 -15.40 -56.98 -22.22
C SER A 147 -16.66 -56.14 -21.94
N THR A 148 -17.55 -55.74 -22.85
CA THR A 148 -17.82 -56.06 -24.28
C THR A 148 -18.88 -55.05 -24.81
N LEU A 149 -18.90 -54.88 -26.14
CA LEU A 149 -19.87 -54.18 -27.01
C LEU A 149 -21.37 -54.22 -26.61
N SER A 150 -22.09 -53.11 -26.91
CA SER A 150 -23.39 -53.04 -27.63
C SER A 150 -23.90 -51.58 -27.63
N GLU A 151 -23.84 -50.84 -28.74
CA GLU A 151 -24.90 -50.66 -29.75
C GLU A 151 -26.24 -50.05 -29.30
N THR A 152 -26.47 -48.83 -29.82
CA THR A 152 -27.62 -48.47 -30.67
C THR A 152 -28.93 -47.91 -30.05
N ALA A 153 -29.29 -46.76 -30.64
CA ALA A 153 -30.61 -46.14 -30.84
C ALA A 153 -31.16 -45.20 -29.76
N THR A 154 -31.85 -44.09 -30.05
CA THR A 154 -32.06 -43.18 -31.20
C THR A 154 -33.32 -42.38 -30.85
N GLN A 155 -33.31 -41.06 -31.08
CA GLN A 155 -34.46 -40.14 -31.18
C GLN A 155 -35.24 -39.89 -29.86
N SER A 156 -35.83 -38.73 -29.59
CA SER A 156 -36.58 -37.87 -30.49
C SER A 156 -36.98 -36.54 -29.80
N ILE A 157 -37.30 -35.54 -30.64
CA ILE A 157 -38.15 -34.35 -30.45
C ILE A 157 -37.71 -33.13 -29.62
N SER A 158 -37.31 -32.10 -30.38
CA SER A 158 -37.39 -30.63 -30.23
C SER A 158 -38.86 -30.12 -30.13
N PRO A 159 -39.17 -28.80 -30.23
CA PRO A 159 -38.83 -27.60 -29.44
C PRO A 159 -40.10 -26.99 -28.78
N THR A 160 -40.00 -25.89 -28.03
CA THR A 160 -40.96 -24.74 -28.07
C THR A 160 -40.49 -23.61 -27.17
N ALA A 161 -40.27 -22.44 -27.77
CA ALA A 161 -40.10 -21.14 -27.11
C ALA A 161 -41.43 -20.65 -26.52
N THR A 162 -41.42 -19.81 -25.48
CA THR A 162 -42.39 -18.69 -25.25
C THR A 162 -42.02 -17.88 -23.98
N SER A 163 -41.59 -16.63 -24.23
CA SER A 163 -41.72 -15.35 -23.49
C SER A 163 -41.82 -15.24 -21.95
N LEU A 164 -40.93 -14.41 -21.38
CA LEU A 164 -41.12 -13.14 -20.60
C LEU A 164 -42.58 -12.71 -20.25
N PRO A 165 -42.88 -11.83 -19.24
CA PRO A 165 -41.95 -10.95 -18.51
C PRO A 165 -42.27 -10.59 -17.03
N THR A 166 -41.33 -9.82 -16.44
CA THR A 166 -41.48 -8.72 -15.47
C THR A 166 -42.26 -8.96 -14.17
N ASP A 167 -41.53 -8.94 -13.06
CA ASP A 167 -42.08 -8.49 -11.78
C ASP A 167 -41.07 -7.57 -11.08
N GLN A 168 -41.45 -6.30 -10.92
CA GLN A 168 -40.72 -5.25 -10.22
C GLN A 168 -41.70 -4.66 -9.20
N PRO A 169 -41.40 -4.67 -7.90
CA PRO A 169 -42.09 -3.82 -6.96
C PRO A 169 -41.27 -2.54 -6.74
N GLU A 170 -41.90 -1.39 -6.95
CA GLU A 170 -41.46 -0.13 -6.33
C GLU A 170 -41.58 -0.19 -4.79
N PRO A 171 -40.88 0.69 -4.06
CA PRO A 171 -41.66 1.79 -3.47
C PRO A 171 -40.93 3.15 -3.32
N VAL A 172 -41.71 4.20 -3.57
CA VAL A 172 -41.88 5.48 -2.83
C VAL A 172 -40.74 6.52 -2.72
N SER A 173 -40.90 7.60 -3.51
CA SER A 173 -41.07 9.01 -3.09
C SER A 173 -40.47 9.50 -1.76
N SER A 174 -39.51 10.45 -1.82
CA SER A 174 -39.60 11.75 -1.11
C SER A 174 -38.48 12.74 -1.46
N THR A 175 -38.89 13.87 -2.06
CA THR A 175 -38.48 15.29 -1.93
C THR A 175 -37.06 15.70 -1.47
N PRO A 176 -36.44 16.72 -2.12
CA PRO A 176 -35.17 17.32 -1.68
C PRO A 176 -35.40 18.40 -0.60
N VAL A 177 -34.59 18.38 0.46
CA VAL A 177 -34.62 19.39 1.54
C VAL A 177 -33.20 19.81 1.94
N ALA A 178 -33.00 21.12 1.80
CA ALA A 178 -32.18 22.04 2.58
C ALA A 178 -30.69 21.71 2.84
N THR A 179 -29.85 22.55 2.22
CA THR A 179 -28.99 23.53 2.91
C THR A 179 -28.73 23.27 4.39
N GLU A 180 -27.49 22.93 4.73
CA GLU A 180 -26.83 23.51 5.90
C GLU A 180 -25.42 23.97 5.54
N ASP A 181 -25.20 25.24 5.84
CA ASP A 181 -23.94 25.94 5.85
C ASP A 181 -22.99 25.31 6.87
N ALA A 182 -21.76 25.01 6.46
CA ALA A 182 -20.65 24.80 7.38
C ALA A 182 -19.55 25.83 7.09
N SER A 183 -19.88 27.09 7.37
CA SER A 183 -18.92 28.14 7.65
C SER A 183 -18.09 27.78 8.89
N GLY A 184 -16.89 27.23 8.70
CA GLY A 184 -16.06 26.77 9.82
C GLY A 184 -14.54 26.94 9.68
N PHE A 185 -14.03 27.50 8.58
CA PHE A 185 -12.58 27.62 8.34
C PHE A 185 -12.09 29.07 8.19
N GLY A 186 -12.69 29.99 8.95
CA GLY A 186 -12.49 31.44 8.77
C GLY A 186 -11.60 32.18 9.77
N LEU A 187 -11.11 31.56 10.87
CA LEU A 187 -10.42 32.34 11.91
C LEU A 187 -9.05 31.84 12.39
N ILE A 188 -8.64 30.60 12.09
CA ILE A 188 -7.36 30.08 12.59
C ILE A 188 -6.20 30.44 11.64
N GLY A 189 -6.46 30.61 10.35
CA GLY A 189 -5.45 31.02 9.36
C GLY A 189 -4.95 32.47 9.49
N ALA A 190 -5.74 33.36 10.11
CA ALA A 190 -5.41 34.78 10.20
C ALA A 190 -4.39 35.11 11.33
N LEU A 191 -4.36 34.32 12.41
CA LEU A 191 -3.41 34.53 13.51
C LEU A 191 -1.99 34.07 13.15
N ILE A 192 -1.86 32.95 12.43
CA ILE A 192 -0.57 32.41 12.03
C ILE A 192 0.08 33.29 10.95
N GLY A 193 -0.69 33.75 9.96
CA GLY A 193 -0.21 34.69 8.94
C GLY A 193 0.22 36.05 9.52
N GLY A 194 -0.53 36.58 10.49
CA GLY A 194 -0.20 37.82 11.17
C GLY A 194 1.11 37.76 11.96
N ILE A 195 1.38 36.65 12.65
CA ILE A 195 2.61 36.45 13.41
C ILE A 195 3.83 36.39 12.48
N ILE A 196 3.72 35.70 11.34
CA ILE A 196 4.82 35.60 10.36
C ILE A 196 5.14 36.96 9.75
N VAL A 197 4.12 37.73 9.35
CA VAL A 197 4.32 39.10 8.81
C VAL A 197 4.88 40.05 9.88
N CYS A 198 4.48 39.90 11.14
CA CYS A 198 5.02 40.69 12.25
C CYS A 198 6.51 40.36 12.51
N ILE A 199 6.88 39.09 12.53
CA ILE A 199 8.29 38.67 12.72
C ILE A 199 9.16 39.15 11.55
N LEU A 200 8.67 39.05 10.30
CA LEU A 200 9.41 39.50 9.11
C LEU A 200 9.56 41.03 9.04
N THR A 201 8.59 41.79 9.55
CA THR A 201 8.69 43.26 9.61
C THR A 201 9.58 43.76 10.75
N ILE A 202 9.55 43.10 11.91
CA ILE A 202 10.42 43.42 13.05
C ILE A 202 11.89 43.12 12.72
N THR A 203 12.17 41.96 12.11
CA THR A 203 13.54 41.59 11.70
C THR A 203 14.09 42.53 10.62
N ARG A 204 13.27 42.93 9.63
CA ARG A 204 13.69 43.93 8.62
C ARG A 204 14.00 45.32 9.19
N ARG A 205 13.33 45.74 10.28
CA ARG A 205 13.61 47.03 10.93
C ARG A 205 14.86 47.01 11.82
N ARG A 206 15.28 45.85 12.30
CA ARG A 206 16.51 45.69 13.11
C ARG A 206 17.80 45.64 12.29
N PHE A 207 17.71 45.40 10.98
CA PHE A 207 18.83 45.26 10.06
C PHE A 207 18.97 46.41 9.03
N ARG A 208 18.18 47.48 9.19
CA ARG A 208 18.44 48.79 8.57
C ARG A 208 18.99 49.73 9.62
#